data_AF-A0A5B7EZM9-F1
#
_entry.id   AF-A0A5B7EZM9-F1
#
_cell.length_a   1.000
_cell.length_b   1.000
_cell.length_c   1.000
_cell.angle_alpha   90.00
_cell.angle_beta   90.00
_cell.angle_gamma   90.00
#
_symmetry.space_group_name_H-M   'P 1'
#
loop_
_entity.id
_entity.type
_entity.pdbx_description
1 polymer ?
#
loop_
_entity_poly.entity_id
_entity_poly.type
_entity_poly.pdbx_seq_one_letter_code
_entity_poly.pdbx_strand_id
1 'polypeptide(L)'
;MAYANDLTLTQSHDPGQTSAVPVQLNRNLRRIIAWGNIWQVRFVPHKTQLLHVTRSSVPLSLDFNGRTMALQDEVEVLGGHL
;
A
#
# COMPACT_ATOMS: atom_id res chain seq x y z
N MET A 1 22.56 11.29 14.79
CA MET A 1 21.51 10.28 15.07
C MET A 1 20.57 10.25 13.88
N ALA A 2 20.44 9.11 13.21
CA ALA A 2 19.45 8.95 12.14
C ALA A 2 18.16 8.42 12.76
N TYR A 3 17.07 9.19 12.67
CA TYR A 3 15.74 8.68 12.98
C TYR A 3 15.19 8.03 11.71
N ALA A 4 14.88 6.73 11.77
CA ALA A 4 14.07 6.10 10.73
C ALA A 4 12.67 6.73 10.79
N ASN A 5 12.34 7.59 9.83
CA ASN A 5 11.08 8.32 9.75
C ASN A 5 10.13 7.77 8.67
N ASP A 6 10.57 6.74 7.95
CA ASP A 6 9.85 6.16 6.83
C ASP A 6 9.49 4.69 7.15
N LEU A 7 8.29 4.28 6.73
CA LEU A 7 7.74 2.94 6.90
C LEU A 7 7.30 2.44 5.51
N THR A 8 7.77 1.25 5.14
CA THR A 8 7.35 0.57 3.90
C THR A 8 6.63 -0.73 4.25
N LEU A 9 5.41 -0.91 3.72
CA LEU A 9 4.65 -2.15 3.80
C LEU A 9 4.61 -2.80 2.41
N THR A 10 5.16 -4.01 2.29
CA THR A 10 5.18 -4.77 1.03
C THR A 10 4.38 -6.06 1.18
N GLN A 11 3.57 -6.39 0.19
CA GLN A 11 2.85 -7.66 0.12
C GLN A 11 2.86 -8.17 -1.32
N SER A 12 3.24 -9.43 -1.50
CA SER A 12 3.05 -10.19 -2.74
C SER A 12 1.85 -11.13 -2.60
N HIS A 13 1.22 -11.45 -3.72
CA HIS A 13 0.11 -12.40 -3.77
C HIS A 13 0.10 -13.11 -5.12
N ASP A 14 -0.45 -14.32 -5.14
CA ASP A 14 -0.68 -15.05 -6.38
C ASP A 14 -1.91 -14.48 -7.11
N PRO A 15 -1.96 -14.57 -8.45
CA PRO A 15 -3.09 -14.11 -9.25
C PRO A 15 -4.44 -14.75 -8.88
N GLY A 16 -4.45 -15.87 -8.15
CA GLY A 16 -5.67 -16.54 -7.68
C GLY A 16 -6.25 -15.96 -6.38
N GLN A 17 -5.55 -15.04 -5.70
CA GLN A 17 -5.94 -14.52 -4.37
C GLN A 17 -6.39 -13.06 -4.39
N THR A 18 -6.56 -12.47 -5.58
CA THR A 18 -6.69 -11.03 -5.82
C THR A 18 -7.86 -10.36 -5.07
N SER A 19 -8.95 -11.08 -4.79
CA SER A 19 -10.12 -10.50 -4.10
C SER A 19 -9.92 -10.32 -2.59
N ALA A 20 -9.04 -11.11 -1.95
CA ALA A 20 -8.79 -11.05 -0.50
C ALA A 20 -7.71 -10.01 -0.13
N VAL A 21 -6.86 -9.64 -1.09
CA VAL A 21 -5.70 -8.77 -0.88
C VAL A 21 -6.07 -7.37 -0.42
N PRO A 22 -7.05 -6.65 -1.01
CA PRO A 22 -7.43 -5.32 -0.54
C PRO A 22 -7.96 -5.34 0.90
N VAL A 23 -8.70 -6.39 1.28
CA VAL A 23 -9.24 -6.56 2.64
C VAL A 23 -8.11 -6.73 3.65
N GLN A 24 -7.11 -7.57 3.32
CA GLN A 24 -5.96 -7.82 4.17
C GLN A 24 -5.07 -6.59 4.31
N LEU A 25 -4.77 -5.91 3.21
CA LEU A 25 -4.00 -4.67 3.22
C LEU A 25 -4.67 -3.59 4.06
N ASN A 26 -5.97 -3.34 3.86
CA ASN A 26 -6.72 -2.37 4.66
C ASN A 26 -6.71 -2.73 6.16
N ARG A 27 -6.78 -4.03 6.51
CA ARG A 27 -6.63 -4.48 7.90
C ARG A 27 -5.24 -4.14 8.46
N ASN A 28 -4.18 -4.32 7.68
CA ASN A 28 -2.82 -3.97 8.08
C ASN A 28 -2.64 -2.45 8.23
N LEU A 29 -3.18 -1.65 7.30
CA LEU A 29 -3.14 -0.19 7.37
C LEU A 29 -3.84 0.33 8.63
N ARG A 30 -4.99 -0.25 9.00
CA ARG A 30 -5.67 0.08 10.27
C ARG A 30 -4.81 -0.21 11.51
N ARG A 31 -4.03 -1.30 11.49
CA ARG A 31 -3.10 -1.61 12.58
C ARG A 31 -1.94 -0.62 12.66
N ILE A 32 -1.40 -0.21 11.50
CA ILE A 32 -0.35 0.81 11.42
C ILE A 32 -0.86 2.15 11.95
N ILE A 33 -2.08 2.55 11.60
CA ILE A 33 -2.72 3.77 12.11
C ILE A 33 -2.92 3.68 13.62
N ALA A 34 -3.46 2.56 14.12
CA ALA A 34 -3.67 2.35 15.55
C ALA A 34 -2.35 2.41 16.34
N TRP A 35 -1.31 1.75 15.84
CA TRP A 35 0.05 1.84 16.39
C TRP A 35 0.55 3.28 16.37
N GLY A 36 0.42 3.98 15.23
CA GLY A 36 0.85 5.37 15.12
C GLY A 36 0.14 6.29 16.11
N ASN A 37 -1.15 6.08 16.35
CA ASN A 37 -1.92 6.82 17.34
C ASN A 37 -1.42 6.58 18.77
N ILE A 38 -1.10 5.34 19.15
CA ILE A 38 -0.54 5.00 20.47
C ILE A 38 0.77 5.73 20.71
N TRP A 39 1.64 5.78 19.69
CA TRP A 39 2.97 6.36 19.78
C TRP A 39 3.06 7.81 19.30
N GLN A 40 1.91 8.46 19.05
CA GLN A 40 1.82 9.84 18.55
C GLN A 40 2.60 10.11 17.24
N VAL A 41 2.77 9.08 16.41
CA VAL A 41 3.37 9.20 15.07
C VAL A 41 2.38 9.88 14.13
N ARG A 42 2.83 10.94 13.45
CA ARG A 42 2.04 11.64 12.43
C ARG A 42 2.53 11.24 11.04
N PHE A 43 1.71 10.48 10.33
CA PHE A 43 1.97 10.19 8.92
C PHE A 43 1.67 11.43 8.07
N VAL A 44 2.59 11.75 7.17
CA VAL A 44 2.48 12.90 6.27
C VAL A 44 1.69 12.48 5.02
N PRO A 45 0.45 12.95 4.80
CA PRO A 45 -0.42 12.39 3.77
C PRO A 45 0.15 12.50 2.34
N HIS A 46 0.77 13.63 2.00
CA HIS A 46 1.36 13.85 0.67
C HIS A 46 2.66 13.06 0.42
N LYS A 47 3.23 12.44 1.47
CA LYS A 47 4.36 11.51 1.36
C LYS A 47 3.92 10.05 1.43
N THR A 48 2.63 9.80 1.68
CA THR A 48 2.09 8.44 1.71
C THR A 48 1.82 8.02 0.27
N GLN A 49 2.46 6.95 -0.17
CA GLN A 49 2.48 6.53 -1.57
C GLN A 49 2.04 5.07 -1.70
N LEU A 50 1.31 4.75 -2.77
CA LEU A 50 0.94 3.40 -3.13
C LEU A 50 1.56 3.03 -4.48
N LEU A 51 2.34 1.96 -4.49
CA LEU A 51 2.83 1.31 -5.70
C LEU A 51 2.17 -0.06 -5.80
N HIS A 52 1.45 -0.30 -6.90
CA HIS A 52 0.87 -1.59 -7.22
C HIS A 52 1.51 -2.11 -8.51
N VAL A 53 2.19 -3.25 -8.42
CA VAL A 53 2.82 -3.90 -9.57
C VAL A 53 2.07 -5.19 -9.83
N THR A 54 1.40 -5.26 -10.98
CA THR A 54 0.58 -6.40 -11.38
C THR A 54 0.61 -6.58 -12.90
N ARG A 55 0.29 -7.78 -13.38
CA ARG A 55 0.13 -8.09 -14.81
C ARG A 55 -1.32 -7.94 -15.29
N SER A 56 -2.24 -7.56 -14.39
CA SER A 56 -3.67 -7.43 -14.68
C SER A 56 -4.21 -6.14 -14.07
N SER A 57 -4.98 -5.36 -14.83
CA SER A 57 -5.61 -4.13 -14.34
C SER A 57 -6.78 -4.43 -13.40
N VAL A 58 -6.47 -4.83 -12.18
CA VAL A 58 -7.47 -5.00 -11.12
C VAL A 58 -7.48 -3.74 -10.26
N PRO A 59 -8.64 -3.06 -10.12
CA PRO A 59 -8.75 -1.88 -9.27
C PRO A 59 -8.36 -2.21 -7.84
N LEU A 60 -7.37 -1.48 -7.31
CA LEU A 60 -6.95 -1.57 -5.92
C LEU A 60 -7.37 -0.30 -5.18
N SER A 61 -8.27 -0.44 -4.21
CA SER A 61 -8.69 0.65 -3.33
C SER A 61 -8.20 0.39 -1.90
N LEU A 62 -7.26 1.23 -1.45
CA LEU A 62 -6.74 1.20 -0.09
C LEU A 62 -7.11 2.48 0.64
N ASP A 63 -7.53 2.33 1.89
CA ASP A 63 -7.82 3.44 2.80
C ASP A 63 -6.67 3.59 3.81
N PHE A 64 -6.13 4.80 3.88
CA PHE A 64 -5.17 5.19 4.89
C PHE A 64 -5.62 6.48 5.58
N ASN A 65 -5.98 6.35 6.86
CA ASN A 65 -6.44 7.44 7.71
C ASN A 65 -7.69 8.15 7.15
N GLY A 66 -8.66 7.38 6.65
CA GLY A 66 -9.92 7.89 6.09
C GLY A 66 -9.76 8.54 4.71
N ARG A 67 -8.62 8.32 4.05
CA ARG A 67 -8.35 8.78 2.69
C ARG A 67 -8.03 7.59 1.80
N THR A 68 -8.68 7.52 0.65
CA THR A 68 -8.28 6.59 -0.40
C THR A 68 -6.91 6.99 -0.93
N MET A 69 -5.97 6.04 -0.91
CA MET A 69 -4.63 6.24 -1.47
C MET A 69 -4.70 6.32 -2.99
N ALA A 70 -4.08 7.35 -3.56
CA ALA A 70 -3.90 7.42 -5.00
C ALA A 70 -2.84 6.40 -5.43
N LEU A 71 -3.17 5.58 -6.45
CA LEU A 71 -2.19 4.79 -7.15
C LEU A 71 -1.20 5.75 -7.82
N GLN A 72 0.10 5.58 -7.62
CA GLN A 72 1.05 6.17 -8.56
C GLN A 72 0.95 5.43 -9.89
N ASP A 73 1.20 6.13 -11.00
CA ASP A 73 1.08 5.62 -12.36
C ASP A 73 1.49 4.14 -12.41
N GLU A 74 0.54 3.30 -12.80
CA GLU A 74 0.69 1.85 -12.82
C GLU A 74 1.94 1.54 -13.66
N VAL A 75 2.99 1.03 -13.01
CA VAL A 75 4.17 0.55 -13.72
C VAL A 75 3.77 -0.80 -14.31
N GLU A 76 3.20 -0.77 -15.51
CA GLU A 76 3.01 -1.97 -16.32
C GLU A 76 4.41 -2.54 -16.58
N VAL A 77 4.73 -3.63 -15.89
CA VAL A 77 5.95 -4.37 -16.17
C VAL A 77 5.71 -5.08 -17.49
N LEU A 78 6.13 -4.43 -18.58
CA LEU A 78 6.27 -5.05 -19.89
C LEU A 78 7.23 -6.24 -19.73
N GLY A 79 6.66 -7.41 -19.45
CA GLY A 79 7.39 -8.66 -19.50
C GLY A 79 7.96 -8.78 -20.90
N GLY A 80 9.28 -8.90 -21.00
CA GLY A 80 9.96 -9.08 -22.27
C GLY A 80 9.28 -10.19 -23.06
N HIS A 81 8.77 -9.84 -24.24
CA HIS A 81 8.62 -10.82 -25.29
C HIS A 81 10.01 -11.41 -25.56
N LEU A 82 10.17 -12.71 -25.30
CA LEU A 82 10.75 -13.73 -26.18
C LEU A 82 10.86 -15.06 -25.42
#